data_AF-A0A7Y5IXE8-F1
#
_entry.id   AF-A0A7Y5IXE8-F1
#
_cell.length_a   1.000
_cell.length_b   1.000
_cell.length_c   1.000
_cell.angle_alpha   90.00
_cell.angle_beta   90.00
_cell.angle_gamma   90.00
#
_symmetry.space_group_name_H-M   'P 1'
#
loop_
_entity.id
_entity.type
_entity.pdbx_description
1 polymer ?
#
loop_
_entity_poly.entity_id
_entity_poly.type
_entity_poly.pdbx_seq_one_letter_code
_entity_poly.pdbx_strand_id
1 'polypeptide(L)'
;MRYFFSFTTAGLFGAGGLRLLLMVALNAAISGETPGQTLSNPCAPEPGGANPLSWSGEYRLRYESRQNYDFIYNREGVDGRSDNDDNFLLHRFRLNLDYHPNPYLQAHVTVQDAREFGSHQLDHDDLDDRFINIFENRTDLHEAWLKLKLGECPLWVQVGRQYLSYGDQRLLGAFDWSNTGRTFDAVKLIYEQGDFKLDLFAGNVVLVDSNAWDNPDHSDNLLGAYATLKNRPYGTHDFYLLYRDNDDLFTELYTLGTRIDGKREALDWNFESAYQWGSSTDRVALRPLQRNEFLSHQAFALHGELGWTCKNLASTPRLGLEYNFATGDDDPNDGENNTFDNLFPTNHLFYGYMDFFSWKNMHNPAVKLSWKCGEKLSFKTHWHFFWLDEESQDAWYNAGGGVVRNGAGNSVSSYVGNELDLVASYKATEKWQVELGYGHFFAEDYVADTAPAIAGADDADFVYVMSKWTF
;
A
#
# COMPACT_ATOMS: atom_id res chain seq x y z
N MET A 1 15.43 13.73 -48.42
CA MET A 1 16.70 13.51 -49.15
C MET A 1 17.84 13.76 -48.17
N ARG A 2 18.62 12.70 -47.87
CA ARG A 2 19.98 12.68 -47.29
C ARG A 2 20.26 13.25 -45.88
N TYR A 3 20.54 12.29 -44.99
CA TYR A 3 21.51 12.27 -43.89
C TYR A 3 22.71 13.22 -44.03
N PHE A 4 23.14 13.82 -42.92
CA PHE A 4 24.56 13.90 -42.55
C PHE A 4 24.75 13.90 -41.02
N PHE A 5 25.56 12.95 -40.58
CA PHE A 5 26.14 12.83 -39.24
C PHE A 5 27.12 13.99 -38.97
N SER A 6 27.19 14.44 -37.71
CA SER A 6 28.40 15.03 -37.15
C SER A 6 28.64 14.45 -35.75
N PHE A 7 29.73 13.68 -35.64
CA PHE A 7 30.34 13.28 -34.39
C PHE A 7 31.53 14.20 -34.14
N THR A 8 31.59 14.84 -32.97
CA THR A 8 32.86 15.16 -32.31
C THR A 8 32.71 15.09 -30.79
N THR A 9 33.33 14.05 -30.25
CA THR A 9 33.92 13.80 -28.91
C THR A 9 34.65 15.00 -28.29
N ALA A 10 34.91 15.15 -26.98
CA ALA A 10 34.73 14.36 -25.76
C ALA A 10 35.11 15.26 -24.56
N GLY A 11 34.56 14.97 -23.37
CA GLY A 11 35.03 15.47 -22.08
C GLY A 11 34.53 14.56 -20.96
N LEU A 12 35.45 13.84 -20.33
CA LEU A 12 35.25 12.70 -19.43
C LEU A 12 34.50 13.04 -18.13
N PHE A 13 33.42 12.31 -17.85
CA PHE A 13 33.04 11.71 -16.56
C PHE A 13 32.02 10.61 -16.94
N GLY A 14 32.34 9.32 -17.03
CA GLY A 14 33.00 8.51 -16.01
C GLY A 14 31.94 7.53 -15.49
N ALA A 15 31.71 6.44 -16.22
CA ALA A 15 30.90 5.30 -15.81
C ALA A 15 31.49 4.69 -14.52
N GLY A 16 31.13 5.26 -13.37
CA GLY A 16 31.67 4.93 -12.05
C GLY A 16 30.67 5.01 -10.90
N GLY A 17 29.45 5.52 -11.11
CA GLY A 17 28.44 5.66 -10.05
C GLY A 17 27.69 4.37 -9.68
N LEU A 18 27.50 3.45 -10.63
CA LEU A 18 26.66 2.27 -10.41
C LEU A 18 27.41 1.05 -9.83
N ARG A 19 28.75 1.06 -9.84
CA ARG A 19 29.56 -0.04 -9.29
C ARG A 19 29.84 0.06 -7.79
N LEU A 20 29.68 1.23 -7.18
CA LEU A 20 30.05 1.44 -5.78
C LEU A 20 28.92 1.08 -4.80
N LEU A 21 27.65 1.30 -5.16
CA LEU A 21 26.52 0.92 -4.28
C LEU A 21 26.23 -0.59 -4.26
N LEU A 22 26.44 -1.30 -5.38
CA LEU A 22 26.28 -2.77 -5.41
C LEU A 22 27.39 -3.49 -4.61
N MET A 23 28.55 -2.87 -4.39
CA MET A 23 29.66 -3.46 -3.62
C MET A 23 29.52 -3.30 -2.10
N VAL A 24 28.69 -2.35 -1.62
CA VAL A 24 28.46 -2.19 -0.17
C VAL A 24 27.46 -3.23 0.34
N ALA A 25 26.43 -3.57 -0.44
CA ALA A 25 25.50 -4.65 -0.11
C ALA A 25 26.13 -6.06 -0.22
N LEU A 26 27.11 -6.25 -1.10
CA LEU A 26 27.76 -7.56 -1.28
C LEU A 26 28.87 -7.87 -0.25
N ASN A 27 29.51 -6.85 0.34
CA ASN A 27 30.62 -7.05 1.28
C ASN A 27 30.19 -7.23 2.74
N ALA A 28 28.93 -6.97 3.10
CA ALA A 28 28.41 -7.22 4.44
C ALA A 28 27.98 -8.69 4.68
N ALA A 29 27.96 -9.52 3.62
CA ALA A 29 27.48 -10.92 3.68
C ALA A 29 28.61 -11.98 3.72
N ILE A 30 29.88 -11.58 3.78
CA ILE A 30 31.02 -12.52 3.75
C ILE A 30 31.94 -12.30 4.96
N SER A 31 31.49 -12.71 6.15
CA SER A 31 32.41 -13.18 7.20
C SER A 31 31.64 -14.01 8.22
N GLY A 32 31.84 -15.32 8.15
CA GLY A 32 31.20 -16.28 9.05
C GLY A 32 31.55 -17.72 8.66
N GLU A 33 32.84 -18.06 8.65
CA GLU A 33 33.26 -19.46 8.66
C GLU A 33 33.20 -20.01 10.09
N THR A 34 32.56 -21.18 10.30
CA THR A 34 33.13 -22.37 11.00
C THR A 34 32.17 -23.59 10.97
N PRO A 35 32.58 -24.84 11.26
CA PRO A 35 32.64 -25.88 10.23
C PRO A 35 31.80 -27.15 10.50
N GLY A 36 31.59 -27.91 9.42
CA GLY A 36 31.56 -29.38 9.46
C GLY A 36 30.23 -30.04 9.82
N GLN A 37 29.40 -30.30 8.81
CA GLN A 37 28.60 -31.52 8.78
C GLN A 37 28.63 -32.17 7.39
N THR A 38 28.79 -33.47 7.44
CA THR A 38 29.08 -34.43 6.37
C THR A 38 28.06 -34.41 5.24
N LEU A 39 28.59 -34.35 4.01
CA LEU A 39 27.87 -34.60 2.77
C LEU A 39 27.37 -36.05 2.72
N SER A 40 26.06 -36.21 2.61
CA SER A 40 25.46 -37.38 1.96
C SER A 40 24.41 -36.91 0.97
N ASN A 41 24.73 -36.98 -0.31
CA ASN A 41 23.75 -37.08 -1.39
C ASN A 41 24.04 -38.44 -2.06
N PRO A 42 23.02 -39.27 -2.34
CA PRO A 42 22.40 -39.10 -3.64
C PRO A 42 20.89 -39.37 -3.65
N CYS A 43 20.17 -38.53 -4.39
CA CYS A 43 19.23 -38.97 -5.42
C CYS A 43 18.31 -40.15 -5.05
N ALA A 44 17.13 -39.83 -4.53
CA ALA A 44 15.92 -40.55 -4.86
C ALA A 44 14.88 -39.50 -5.27
N PRO A 45 14.32 -39.55 -6.50
CA PRO A 45 13.08 -38.83 -6.76
C PRO A 45 12.04 -39.40 -5.79
N GLU A 46 11.41 -38.54 -4.99
CA GLU A 46 10.21 -38.99 -4.26
C GLU A 46 9.21 -39.54 -5.29
N PRO A 47 8.59 -40.69 -4.99
CA PRO A 47 7.66 -41.32 -5.91
C PRO A 47 6.50 -40.38 -6.21
N GLY A 48 6.18 -40.23 -7.49
CA GLY A 48 5.01 -39.49 -7.95
C GLY A 48 3.75 -39.89 -7.19
N GLY A 49 3.00 -38.89 -6.72
CA GLY A 49 1.79 -39.14 -5.93
C GLY A 49 0.94 -37.93 -5.55
N ALA A 50 1.40 -36.69 -5.73
CA ALA A 50 0.55 -35.52 -5.60
C ALA A 50 0.16 -35.03 -7.00
N ASN A 51 -1.13 -34.76 -7.21
CA ASN A 51 -1.55 -33.98 -8.36
C ASN A 51 -0.79 -32.64 -8.29
N PRO A 52 0.06 -32.30 -9.28
CA PRO A 52 0.80 -31.05 -9.25
C PRO A 52 -0.11 -29.83 -9.33
N LEU A 53 -1.38 -30.02 -9.71
CA LEU A 53 -2.42 -29.01 -9.71
C LEU A 53 -3.18 -29.04 -8.37
N SER A 54 -3.23 -27.90 -7.70
CA SER A 54 -4.14 -27.61 -6.59
C SER A 54 -5.02 -26.41 -6.91
N TRP A 55 -6.17 -26.33 -6.24
CA TRP A 55 -7.08 -25.19 -6.36
C TRP A 55 -7.55 -24.77 -4.99
N SER A 56 -7.88 -23.49 -4.86
CA SER A 56 -8.52 -22.91 -3.68
C SER A 56 -9.40 -21.76 -4.12
N GLY A 57 -10.28 -21.28 -3.24
CA GLY A 57 -11.03 -20.07 -3.56
C GLY A 57 -11.45 -19.28 -2.35
N GLU A 58 -11.94 -18.08 -2.66
CA GLU A 58 -12.52 -17.13 -1.72
C GLU A 58 -13.84 -16.61 -2.26
N TYR A 59 -14.84 -16.51 -1.40
CA TYR A 59 -15.99 -15.64 -1.61
C TYR A 59 -16.07 -14.63 -0.47
N ARG A 60 -16.22 -13.35 -0.80
CA ARG A 60 -16.37 -12.25 0.14
C ARG A 60 -17.64 -11.48 -0.20
N LEU A 61 -18.45 -11.19 0.81
CA LEU A 61 -19.60 -10.31 0.73
C LEU A 61 -19.41 -9.21 1.77
N ARG A 62 -19.46 -7.94 1.38
CA ARG A 62 -19.30 -6.80 2.29
C ARG A 62 -20.38 -5.76 2.03
N TYR A 63 -21.18 -5.46 3.04
CA TYR A 63 -22.02 -4.28 3.03
C TYR A 63 -21.23 -3.12 3.64
N GLU A 64 -21.33 -1.94 3.04
CA GLU A 64 -20.78 -0.69 3.55
C GLU A 64 -21.87 0.38 3.61
N SER A 65 -21.84 1.16 4.69
CA SER A 65 -22.61 2.40 4.86
C SER A 65 -21.62 3.50 5.20
N ARG A 66 -21.62 4.55 4.38
CA ARG A 66 -20.75 5.72 4.51
C ARG A 66 -21.64 6.93 4.66
N GLN A 67 -21.41 7.73 5.70
CA GLN A 67 -22.21 8.92 5.97
C GLN A 67 -21.31 10.15 6.03
N ASN A 68 -21.71 11.21 5.34
CA ASN A 68 -21.07 12.53 5.34
C ASN A 68 -19.54 12.50 5.04
N TYR A 69 -19.13 11.71 4.05
CA TYR A 69 -17.71 11.58 3.64
C TYR A 69 -17.13 12.85 2.97
N ASP A 70 -17.93 13.90 2.78
CA ASP A 70 -17.48 15.23 2.34
C ASP A 70 -17.34 16.23 3.50
N PHE A 71 -17.79 15.83 4.71
CA PHE A 71 -17.74 16.60 5.94
C PHE A 71 -18.52 17.92 5.86
N ILE A 72 -19.70 17.91 5.24
CA ILE A 72 -20.54 19.09 5.00
C ILE A 72 -21.93 18.91 5.64
N TYR A 73 -22.18 19.61 6.77
CA TYR A 73 -23.44 19.53 7.53
C TYR A 73 -24.73 19.78 6.73
N ASN A 74 -24.71 20.67 5.73
CA ASN A 74 -25.90 21.08 4.98
C ASN A 74 -25.60 21.27 3.49
N ARG A 75 -25.16 20.20 2.82
CA ARG A 75 -24.80 20.25 1.40
C ARG A 75 -25.93 20.75 0.49
N GLU A 76 -27.17 20.33 0.75
CA GLU A 76 -28.35 20.80 -0.01
C GLU A 76 -28.48 22.33 0.04
N GLY A 77 -28.18 22.94 1.19
CA GLY A 77 -28.14 24.39 1.35
C GLY A 77 -26.97 25.09 0.65
N VAL A 78 -25.90 24.37 0.26
CA VAL A 78 -24.71 24.91 -0.42
C VAL A 78 -24.84 24.86 -1.92
N ASP A 79 -25.06 23.67 -2.49
CA ASP A 79 -24.98 23.42 -3.93
C ASP A 79 -26.24 22.72 -4.48
N GLY A 80 -27.26 22.51 -3.65
CA GLY A 80 -28.50 21.83 -4.02
C GLY A 80 -28.35 20.33 -4.25
N ARG A 81 -27.19 19.73 -3.92
CA ARG A 81 -26.98 18.28 -3.96
C ARG A 81 -27.35 17.67 -2.61
N SER A 82 -27.84 16.44 -2.63
CA SER A 82 -27.95 15.65 -1.40
C SER A 82 -26.57 15.47 -0.77
N ASP A 83 -26.53 15.04 0.50
CA ASP A 83 -25.27 14.54 1.07
C ASP A 83 -24.69 13.42 0.19
N ASN A 84 -23.42 13.11 0.45
CA ASN A 84 -22.77 11.97 -0.15
C ASN A 84 -22.92 10.72 0.73
N ASP A 85 -24.04 10.51 1.40
CA ASP A 85 -24.28 9.24 2.06
C ASP A 85 -24.40 8.15 0.99
N ASP A 86 -23.79 7.01 1.25
CA ASP A 86 -23.87 5.87 0.34
C ASP A 86 -23.96 4.55 1.08
N ASN A 87 -24.70 3.64 0.48
CA ASN A 87 -24.98 2.33 1.03
C ASN A 87 -24.91 1.32 -0.09
N PHE A 88 -23.89 0.48 -0.06
CA PHE A 88 -23.64 -0.43 -1.16
C PHE A 88 -23.20 -1.81 -0.67
N LEU A 89 -23.42 -2.78 -1.54
CA LEU A 89 -23.06 -4.17 -1.32
C LEU A 89 -21.98 -4.56 -2.32
N LEU A 90 -20.84 -4.97 -1.78
CA LEU A 90 -19.74 -5.51 -2.53
C LEU A 90 -19.77 -7.03 -2.45
N HIS A 91 -19.56 -7.69 -3.59
CA HIS A 91 -19.15 -9.08 -3.58
C HIS A 91 -17.85 -9.26 -4.33
N ARG A 92 -17.09 -10.29 -3.93
CA ARG A 92 -15.87 -10.73 -4.59
C ARG A 92 -15.78 -12.23 -4.56
N PHE A 93 -15.53 -12.82 -5.71
CA PHE A 93 -15.20 -14.24 -5.86
C PHE A 93 -13.80 -14.34 -6.45
N ARG A 94 -12.95 -15.21 -5.89
CA ARG A 94 -11.65 -15.57 -6.44
C ARG A 94 -11.50 -17.08 -6.51
N LEU A 95 -11.04 -17.58 -7.65
CA LEU A 95 -10.65 -18.97 -7.84
C LEU A 95 -9.18 -19.03 -8.21
N ASN A 96 -8.39 -19.69 -7.37
CA ASN A 96 -6.96 -19.84 -7.51
C ASN A 96 -6.63 -21.24 -8.04
N LEU A 97 -5.70 -21.31 -8.98
CA LEU A 97 -5.14 -22.53 -9.54
C LEU A 97 -3.62 -22.48 -9.43
N ASP A 98 -3.05 -23.41 -8.67
CA ASP A 98 -1.60 -23.51 -8.45
C ASP A 98 -1.08 -24.77 -9.12
N TYR A 99 0.04 -24.66 -9.84
CA TYR A 99 0.66 -25.77 -10.54
C TYR A 99 2.15 -25.88 -10.22
N HIS A 100 2.53 -26.95 -9.51
CA HIS A 100 3.87 -27.24 -9.02
C HIS A 100 4.35 -28.64 -9.47
N PRO A 101 4.66 -28.84 -10.77
CA PRO A 101 5.01 -30.16 -11.32
C PRO A 101 6.36 -30.70 -10.87
N ASN A 102 7.28 -29.83 -10.45
CA ASN A 102 8.60 -30.19 -9.98
C ASN A 102 9.21 -29.01 -9.19
N PRO A 103 10.37 -29.18 -8.53
CA PRO A 103 11.00 -28.12 -7.73
C PRO A 103 11.51 -26.89 -8.51
N TYR A 104 11.44 -26.88 -9.85
CA TYR A 104 11.99 -25.80 -10.69
C TYR A 104 10.93 -24.90 -11.31
N LEU A 105 9.66 -25.31 -11.31
CA LEU A 105 8.56 -24.59 -11.95
C LEU A 105 7.40 -24.45 -10.97
N GLN A 106 6.94 -23.21 -10.81
CA GLN A 106 5.68 -22.86 -10.18
C GLN A 106 4.87 -21.98 -11.11
N ALA A 107 3.56 -22.20 -11.17
CA ALA A 107 2.64 -21.37 -11.93
C ALA A 107 1.39 -21.13 -11.09
N HIS A 108 0.81 -19.95 -11.23
CA HIS A 108 -0.37 -19.55 -10.49
C HIS A 108 -1.29 -18.73 -11.39
N VAL A 109 -2.58 -18.97 -11.25
CA VAL A 109 -3.64 -18.22 -11.90
C VAL A 109 -4.75 -17.95 -10.88
N THR A 110 -5.18 -16.69 -10.78
CA THR A 110 -6.38 -16.30 -10.04
C THR A 110 -7.36 -15.63 -10.99
N VAL A 111 -8.56 -16.20 -11.10
CA VAL A 111 -9.71 -15.55 -11.74
C VAL A 111 -10.51 -14.83 -10.66
N GLN A 112 -10.88 -13.58 -10.91
CA GLN A 112 -11.66 -12.76 -9.98
C GLN A 112 -12.93 -12.25 -10.65
N ASP A 113 -14.04 -12.22 -9.90
CA ASP A 113 -15.21 -11.41 -10.23
C ASP A 113 -15.59 -10.59 -8.99
N ALA A 114 -15.51 -9.27 -9.10
CA ALA A 114 -15.79 -8.30 -8.05
C ALA A 114 -16.83 -7.29 -8.54
N ARG A 115 -17.92 -7.07 -7.81
CA ARG A 115 -18.94 -6.10 -8.21
C ARG A 115 -19.51 -5.35 -7.03
N GLU A 116 -20.10 -4.22 -7.38
CA GLU A 116 -20.76 -3.29 -6.50
C GLU A 116 -22.26 -3.23 -6.85
N PHE A 117 -23.10 -3.13 -5.82
CA PHE A 117 -24.54 -2.98 -5.99
C PHE A 117 -25.07 -1.89 -5.08
N GLY A 118 -25.91 -1.01 -5.64
CA GLY A 118 -26.66 -0.02 -4.87
C GLY A 118 -25.93 1.28 -4.57
N SER A 119 -24.66 1.44 -4.98
CA SER A 119 -23.96 2.73 -4.84
C SER A 119 -24.66 3.81 -5.64
N HIS A 120 -24.75 4.99 -5.03
CA HIS A 120 -25.26 6.22 -5.65
C HIS A 120 -24.16 7.24 -5.97
N GLN A 121 -22.93 7.02 -5.50
CA GLN A 121 -21.82 7.98 -5.64
C GLN A 121 -21.04 7.86 -6.95
N LEU A 122 -20.98 6.67 -7.55
CA LEU A 122 -20.33 6.47 -8.83
C LEU A 122 -21.42 6.45 -9.91
N ASP A 123 -21.61 7.58 -10.60
CA ASP A 123 -22.29 7.54 -11.90
C ASP A 123 -21.35 6.77 -12.84
N HIS A 124 -21.58 5.44 -12.95
CA HIS A 124 -20.71 4.52 -13.66
C HIS A 124 -20.54 4.89 -15.16
N ASP A 125 -21.41 5.77 -15.68
CA ASP A 125 -21.36 6.31 -17.04
C ASP A 125 -20.42 7.53 -17.20
N ASP A 126 -19.97 8.17 -16.11
CA ASP A 126 -19.04 9.32 -16.10
C ASP A 126 -17.58 8.92 -15.78
N LEU A 127 -17.32 7.63 -15.55
CA LEU A 127 -15.97 7.09 -15.44
C LEU A 127 -15.32 7.03 -16.83
N ASP A 128 -14.80 8.19 -17.29
CA ASP A 128 -13.77 8.27 -18.34
C ASP A 128 -12.55 7.41 -17.95
N ASP A 129 -11.70 7.05 -18.91
CA ASP A 129 -10.53 6.15 -18.83
C ASP A 129 -9.51 6.48 -17.70
N ARG A 130 -9.76 7.52 -16.90
CA ARG A 130 -8.94 8.07 -15.82
C ARG A 130 -9.48 7.83 -14.41
N PHE A 131 -10.68 7.27 -14.24
CA PHE A 131 -11.22 6.95 -12.91
C PHE A 131 -11.33 5.44 -12.69
N ILE A 132 -10.42 4.91 -11.85
CA ILE A 132 -10.36 3.48 -11.50
C ILE A 132 -11.50 3.17 -10.51
N ASN A 133 -12.43 2.30 -10.90
CA ASN A 133 -13.41 1.75 -9.96
C ASN A 133 -12.76 0.64 -9.11
N ILE A 134 -12.42 0.96 -7.86
CA ILE A 134 -11.82 0.01 -6.91
C ILE A 134 -12.82 -0.99 -6.30
N PHE A 135 -14.10 -0.91 -6.71
CA PHE A 135 -15.21 -1.72 -6.23
C PHE A 135 -15.75 -2.72 -7.28
N GLU A 136 -15.59 -2.42 -8.56
CA GLU A 136 -16.05 -3.27 -9.67
C GLU A 136 -14.89 -3.69 -10.58
N ASN A 137 -14.72 -5.00 -10.74
CA ASN A 137 -13.91 -5.64 -11.76
C ASN A 137 -14.62 -6.94 -12.16
N ARG A 138 -15.30 -6.91 -13.31
CA ARG A 138 -16.03 -8.07 -13.82
C ARG A 138 -15.04 -9.16 -14.18
N THR A 139 -15.50 -10.41 -14.21
CA THR A 139 -14.66 -11.61 -14.43
C THR A 139 -13.36 -11.37 -15.24
N ASP A 140 -12.23 -11.18 -14.53
CA ASP A 140 -10.90 -10.88 -15.08
C ASP A 140 -9.84 -11.83 -14.46
N LEU A 141 -8.63 -11.78 -15.02
CA LEU A 141 -7.42 -12.42 -14.54
C LEU A 141 -6.71 -11.52 -13.50
N HIS A 142 -6.97 -11.78 -12.23
CA HIS A 142 -6.38 -11.03 -11.12
C HIS A 142 -4.87 -11.28 -10.99
N GLU A 143 -4.47 -12.55 -11.03
CA GLU A 143 -3.06 -12.95 -11.07
C GLU A 143 -2.84 -14.00 -12.16
N ALA A 144 -1.68 -13.92 -12.81
CA ALA A 144 -1.18 -14.95 -13.71
C ALA A 144 0.32 -14.84 -13.83
N TRP A 145 1.05 -15.75 -13.19
CA TRP A 145 2.50 -15.70 -13.19
C TRP A 145 3.14 -17.08 -13.27
N LEU A 146 4.35 -17.09 -13.80
CA LEU A 146 5.27 -18.23 -13.81
C LEU A 146 6.48 -17.89 -12.97
N LYS A 147 6.93 -18.83 -12.15
CA LYS A 147 8.14 -18.72 -11.32
C LYS A 147 9.06 -19.90 -11.58
N LEU A 148 10.27 -19.60 -12.04
CA LEU A 148 11.26 -20.55 -12.52
C LEU A 148 12.52 -20.49 -11.66
N LYS A 149 13.00 -21.64 -11.18
CA LYS A 149 14.29 -21.75 -10.49
C LYS A 149 15.43 -21.84 -11.50
N LEU A 150 16.44 -20.99 -11.36
CA LEU A 150 17.59 -20.95 -12.25
C LEU A 150 18.68 -21.93 -11.79
N GLY A 151 18.59 -23.16 -12.27
CA GLY A 151 19.56 -24.22 -11.96
C GLY A 151 19.52 -24.62 -10.48
N GLU A 152 20.69 -24.94 -9.91
CA GLU A 152 20.81 -25.29 -8.49
C GLU A 152 20.96 -24.07 -7.57
N CYS A 153 21.21 -22.88 -8.15
CA CYS A 153 21.32 -21.64 -7.40
C CYS A 153 19.99 -21.32 -6.68
N PRO A 154 20.05 -20.68 -5.50
CA PRO A 154 18.87 -20.19 -4.79
C PRO A 154 18.27 -18.94 -5.46
N LEU A 155 18.15 -18.97 -6.79
CA LEU A 155 17.76 -17.86 -7.64
C LEU A 155 16.49 -18.25 -8.41
N TRP A 156 15.48 -17.40 -8.37
CA TRP A 156 14.23 -17.58 -9.08
C TRP A 156 13.92 -16.36 -9.95
N VAL A 157 13.27 -16.59 -11.08
CA VAL A 157 12.67 -15.54 -11.90
C VAL A 157 11.16 -15.74 -11.86
N GLN A 158 10.41 -14.71 -11.49
CA GLN A 158 8.95 -14.69 -11.55
C GLN A 158 8.50 -13.64 -12.56
N VAL A 159 7.63 -14.01 -13.49
CA VAL A 159 7.14 -13.16 -14.57
C VAL A 159 5.63 -13.30 -14.71
N GLY A 160 4.95 -12.16 -14.91
CA GLY A 160 3.51 -12.07 -15.12
C GLY A 160 2.82 -11.17 -14.11
N ARG A 161 1.50 -11.15 -14.15
CA ARG A 161 0.64 -10.38 -13.25
C ARG A 161 0.67 -10.98 -11.86
N GLN A 162 1.15 -10.22 -10.87
CA GLN A 162 1.44 -10.70 -9.53
C GLN A 162 1.31 -9.56 -8.50
N TYR A 163 1.31 -9.92 -7.22
CA TYR A 163 1.51 -8.92 -6.17
C TYR A 163 2.98 -8.49 -6.04
N LEU A 164 3.16 -7.18 -5.85
CA LEU A 164 4.36 -6.60 -5.25
C LEU A 164 3.96 -6.07 -3.87
N SER A 165 4.26 -6.86 -2.84
CA SER A 165 3.86 -6.60 -1.46
C SER A 165 5.06 -6.80 -0.55
N TYR A 166 5.48 -5.73 0.12
CA TYR A 166 6.74 -5.69 0.87
C TYR A 166 6.56 -5.05 2.25
N GLY A 167 7.38 -5.46 3.22
CA GLY A 167 7.29 -4.98 4.61
C GLY A 167 5.90 -5.25 5.20
N ASP A 168 5.32 -4.24 5.84
CA ASP A 168 3.93 -4.23 6.27
C ASP A 168 2.95 -3.70 5.21
N GLN A 169 3.45 -3.31 4.03
CA GLN A 169 2.73 -2.71 2.89
C GLN A 169 2.48 -1.20 2.98
N ARG A 170 3.29 -0.46 3.75
CA ARG A 170 3.26 1.02 3.80
C ARG A 170 3.58 1.72 2.49
N LEU A 171 4.46 1.17 1.67
CA LEU A 171 4.87 1.78 0.39
C LEU A 171 4.47 0.94 -0.83
N LEU A 172 4.52 -0.38 -0.73
CA LEU A 172 4.15 -1.30 -1.82
C LEU A 172 3.29 -2.43 -1.26
N GLY A 173 2.03 -2.49 -1.69
CA GLY A 173 1.05 -3.42 -1.18
C GLY A 173 -0.06 -3.78 -2.15
N ALA A 174 -0.77 -4.84 -1.78
CA ALA A 174 -1.85 -5.43 -2.57
C ALA A 174 -3.17 -4.68 -2.47
N PHE A 175 -3.32 -3.77 -1.50
CA PHE A 175 -4.57 -3.02 -1.25
C PHE A 175 -5.83 -3.92 -1.21
N ASP A 176 -5.72 -5.12 -0.62
CA ASP A 176 -6.79 -6.14 -0.71
C ASP A 176 -8.05 -5.84 0.12
N TRP A 177 -8.04 -4.72 0.86
CA TRP A 177 -9.24 -4.11 1.41
C TRP A 177 -10.21 -3.65 0.30
N SER A 178 -9.69 -3.10 -0.80
CA SER A 178 -10.53 -2.76 -1.95
C SER A 178 -11.23 -4.01 -2.49
N ASN A 179 -12.29 -3.81 -3.30
CA ASN A 179 -12.99 -4.96 -3.84
C ASN A 179 -12.22 -5.68 -4.94
N THR A 180 -11.35 -4.95 -5.63
CA THR A 180 -10.62 -5.46 -6.78
C THR A 180 -9.20 -5.91 -6.43
N GLY A 181 -8.60 -5.34 -5.38
CA GLY A 181 -7.18 -5.51 -5.06
C GLY A 181 -6.26 -4.83 -6.10
N ARG A 182 -4.97 -4.76 -5.81
CA ARG A 182 -3.94 -4.18 -6.69
C ARG A 182 -2.95 -5.26 -7.08
N THR A 183 -2.65 -5.36 -8.37
CA THR A 183 -1.59 -6.22 -8.91
C THR A 183 -0.68 -5.44 -9.85
N PHE A 184 0.42 -6.08 -10.24
CA PHE A 184 1.43 -5.52 -11.10
C PHE A 184 1.79 -6.54 -12.17
N ASP A 185 1.89 -6.10 -13.42
CA ASP A 185 2.55 -6.88 -14.45
C ASP A 185 4.05 -6.64 -14.31
N ALA A 186 4.76 -7.64 -13.81
CA ALA A 186 6.14 -7.47 -13.38
C ALA A 186 7.04 -8.65 -13.74
N VAL A 187 8.33 -8.36 -13.82
CA VAL A 187 9.41 -9.35 -13.77
C VAL A 187 10.16 -9.15 -12.45
N LYS A 188 10.42 -10.25 -11.75
CA LYS A 188 11.09 -10.26 -10.45
C LYS A 188 12.17 -11.33 -10.41
N LEU A 189 13.39 -10.94 -10.07
CA LEU A 189 14.49 -11.82 -9.73
C LEU A 189 14.56 -11.96 -8.21
N ILE A 190 14.50 -13.18 -7.70
CA ILE A 190 14.42 -13.50 -6.27
C ILE A 190 15.65 -14.33 -5.91
N TYR A 191 16.51 -13.80 -5.06
CA TYR A 191 17.59 -14.56 -4.45
C TYR A 191 17.25 -14.84 -2.99
N GLU A 192 17.21 -16.09 -2.56
CA GLU A 192 16.84 -16.46 -1.19
C GLU A 192 17.73 -17.55 -0.62
N GLN A 193 18.62 -17.19 0.30
CA GLN A 193 19.53 -18.13 0.95
C GLN A 193 19.54 -17.94 2.48
N GLY A 194 19.12 -18.98 3.20
CA GLY A 194 19.04 -18.95 4.66
C GLY A 194 18.10 -17.83 5.13
N ASP A 195 18.64 -16.91 5.93
CA ASP A 195 17.90 -15.77 6.49
C ASP A 195 17.92 -14.52 5.59
N PHE A 196 18.56 -14.57 4.42
CA PHE A 196 18.65 -13.44 3.50
C PHE A 196 17.78 -13.66 2.27
N LYS A 197 16.98 -12.66 1.92
CA LYS A 197 16.21 -12.58 0.68
C LYS A 197 16.47 -11.24 -0.01
N LEU A 198 16.66 -11.26 -1.33
CA LEU A 198 16.74 -10.07 -2.18
C LEU A 198 15.80 -10.24 -3.37
N ASP A 199 14.86 -9.32 -3.51
CA ASP A 199 14.01 -9.19 -4.70
C ASP A 199 14.47 -7.99 -5.52
N LEU A 200 14.75 -8.20 -6.80
CA LEU A 200 14.90 -7.14 -7.79
C LEU A 200 13.69 -7.21 -8.72
N PHE A 201 12.96 -6.13 -8.91
CA PHE A 201 11.77 -6.13 -9.75
C PHE A 201 11.68 -4.90 -10.65
N ALA A 202 10.96 -5.08 -11.75
CA ALA A 202 10.53 -4.02 -12.65
C ALA A 202 9.13 -4.37 -13.15
N GLY A 203 8.24 -3.39 -13.23
CA GLY A 203 6.88 -3.58 -13.71
C GLY A 203 6.03 -2.33 -13.63
N ASN A 204 4.76 -2.51 -13.96
CA ASN A 204 3.75 -1.46 -13.95
C ASN A 204 2.58 -1.91 -13.08
N VAL A 205 1.92 -0.95 -12.42
CA VAL A 205 0.66 -1.23 -11.73
C VAL A 205 -0.40 -1.60 -12.77
N VAL A 206 -1.30 -2.54 -12.45
CA VAL A 206 -2.42 -2.90 -13.32
C VAL A 206 -3.61 -2.00 -12.99
N LEU A 207 -4.15 -1.35 -14.02
CA LEU A 207 -5.36 -0.56 -13.94
C LEU A 207 -6.58 -1.46 -14.13
N VAL A 208 -7.54 -1.31 -13.23
CA VAL A 208 -8.82 -2.01 -13.31
C VAL A 208 -9.72 -1.30 -14.31
N ASP A 209 -10.24 -2.05 -15.29
CA ASP A 209 -11.24 -1.57 -16.24
C ASP A 209 -12.51 -2.45 -16.11
N SER A 210 -13.57 -1.89 -15.52
CA SER A 210 -14.82 -2.63 -15.30
C SER A 210 -15.53 -3.07 -16.59
N ASN A 211 -15.14 -2.53 -17.74
CA ASN A 211 -15.78 -2.74 -19.04
C ASN A 211 -14.87 -3.46 -20.06
N ALA A 212 -13.61 -3.69 -19.76
CA ALA A 212 -12.65 -4.40 -20.61
C ALA A 212 -11.75 -5.35 -19.80
N TRP A 213 -10.70 -5.86 -20.43
CA TRP A 213 -9.65 -6.58 -19.71
C TRP A 213 -8.69 -5.59 -19.07
N ASP A 214 -8.28 -5.86 -17.84
CA ASP A 214 -7.33 -5.03 -17.10
C ASP A 214 -5.98 -4.93 -17.83
N ASN A 215 -5.39 -3.73 -17.89
CA ASN A 215 -4.10 -3.48 -18.54
C ASN A 215 -3.09 -2.81 -17.59
N PRO A 216 -1.80 -3.10 -17.73
CA PRO A 216 -0.76 -2.36 -17.02
C PRO A 216 -0.72 -0.89 -17.43
N ASP A 217 -0.48 -0.03 -16.46
CA ASP A 217 -0.22 1.38 -16.67
C ASP A 217 1.21 1.61 -17.19
N HIS A 218 1.36 1.67 -18.50
CA HIS A 218 2.67 1.88 -19.13
C HIS A 218 3.24 3.29 -18.92
N SER A 219 2.47 4.24 -18.40
CA SER A 219 3.00 5.57 -18.04
C SER A 219 3.63 5.58 -16.65
N ASP A 220 3.33 4.61 -15.78
CA ASP A 220 3.81 4.52 -14.39
C ASP A 220 4.76 3.33 -14.18
N ASN A 221 6.05 3.58 -14.36
CA ASN A 221 7.10 2.58 -14.29
C ASN A 221 7.63 2.45 -12.86
N LEU A 222 7.65 1.22 -12.33
CA LEU A 222 8.17 0.91 -11.00
C LEU A 222 9.34 -0.08 -11.10
N LEU A 223 10.48 0.30 -10.50
CA LEU A 223 11.63 -0.56 -10.30
C LEU A 223 11.97 -0.61 -8.81
N GLY A 224 12.51 -1.74 -8.36
CA GLY A 224 12.93 -1.83 -6.96
C GLY A 224 13.93 -2.93 -6.66
N ALA A 225 14.72 -2.68 -5.63
CA ALA A 225 15.55 -3.66 -4.94
C ALA A 225 15.11 -3.71 -3.48
N TYR A 226 14.69 -4.89 -3.02
CA TYR A 226 14.19 -5.08 -1.66
C TYR A 226 14.92 -6.24 -0.98
N ALA A 227 15.69 -5.94 0.06
CA ALA A 227 16.45 -6.91 0.83
C ALA A 227 15.79 -7.12 2.21
N THR A 228 15.61 -8.39 2.59
CA THR A 228 15.11 -8.80 3.90
C THR A 228 16.14 -9.68 4.59
N LEU A 229 16.49 -9.32 5.82
CA LEU A 229 17.35 -10.08 6.73
C LEU A 229 16.51 -10.56 7.91
N LYS A 230 16.20 -11.85 7.93
CA LYS A 230 15.47 -12.50 9.02
C LYS A 230 16.42 -12.80 10.20
N ASN A 231 15.84 -13.06 11.38
CA ASN A 231 16.54 -13.56 12.56
C ASN A 231 17.74 -12.71 13.02
N ARG A 232 17.67 -11.40 12.88
CA ARG A 232 18.71 -10.46 13.36
C ARG A 232 18.39 -10.00 14.79
N PRO A 233 19.38 -9.43 15.51
CA PRO A 233 19.08 -8.70 16.74
C PRO A 233 17.96 -7.71 16.50
N TYR A 234 16.97 -7.72 17.39
CA TYR A 234 15.76 -6.90 17.31
C TYR A 234 14.76 -7.25 16.19
N GLY A 235 14.92 -8.38 15.49
CA GLY A 235 13.89 -8.93 14.60
C GLY A 235 14.30 -9.04 13.13
N THR A 236 13.37 -8.78 12.22
CA THR A 236 13.56 -8.73 10.77
C THR A 236 13.95 -7.32 10.36
N HIS A 237 14.97 -7.21 9.51
CA HIS A 237 15.46 -5.93 8.99
C HIS A 237 15.25 -5.91 7.48
N ASP A 238 14.53 -4.91 6.99
CA ASP A 238 14.34 -4.67 5.56
C ASP A 238 15.12 -3.43 5.12
N PHE A 239 15.66 -3.46 3.90
CA PHE A 239 16.33 -2.34 3.24
C PHE A 239 15.87 -2.29 1.79
N TYR A 240 15.50 -1.12 1.30
CA TYR A 240 14.97 -1.01 -0.05
C TYR A 240 15.36 0.29 -0.75
N LEU A 241 15.51 0.16 -2.07
CA LEU A 241 15.60 1.28 -3.00
C LEU A 241 14.54 1.06 -4.08
N LEU A 242 13.61 2.00 -4.19
CA LEU A 242 12.55 2.01 -5.18
C LEU A 242 12.77 3.17 -6.13
N TYR A 243 12.39 2.99 -7.39
CA TYR A 243 12.38 4.03 -8.41
C TYR A 243 11.02 4.01 -9.09
N ARG A 244 10.38 5.18 -9.19
CA ARG A 244 9.10 5.37 -9.87
C ARG A 244 9.24 6.50 -10.89
N ASP A 245 8.84 6.23 -12.12
CA ASP A 245 8.81 7.22 -13.20
C ASP A 245 7.42 7.20 -13.82
N ASN A 246 6.65 8.27 -13.56
CA ASN A 246 5.28 8.44 -14.02
C ASN A 246 5.21 9.61 -15.00
N ASP A 247 4.98 9.28 -16.28
CA ASP A 247 4.91 10.24 -17.40
C ASP A 247 3.69 11.16 -17.33
N ASP A 248 2.54 10.66 -16.85
CA ASP A 248 1.28 11.41 -16.79
C ASP A 248 1.23 12.37 -15.60
N LEU A 249 1.87 12.01 -14.50
CA LEU A 249 2.04 12.82 -13.29
C LEU A 249 3.34 13.64 -13.29
N PHE A 250 4.16 13.52 -14.34
CA PHE A 250 5.47 14.17 -14.45
C PHE A 250 6.32 14.00 -13.18
N THR A 251 6.43 12.76 -12.71
CA THR A 251 7.06 12.42 -11.42
C THR A 251 8.17 11.41 -11.65
N GLU A 252 9.40 11.73 -11.24
CA GLU A 252 10.53 10.80 -11.23
C GLU A 252 11.12 10.76 -9.82
N LEU A 253 10.87 9.68 -9.08
CA LEU A 253 11.21 9.55 -7.66
C LEU A 253 12.09 8.34 -7.39
N TYR A 254 13.08 8.54 -6.55
CA TYR A 254 13.85 7.49 -5.90
C TYR A 254 13.46 7.47 -4.43
N THR A 255 13.15 6.29 -3.87
CA THR A 255 12.82 6.10 -2.45
C THR A 255 13.82 5.14 -1.82
N LEU A 256 14.62 5.62 -0.88
CA LEU A 256 15.50 4.79 -0.04
C LEU A 256 14.84 4.62 1.33
N GLY A 257 14.73 3.39 1.82
CA GLY A 257 14.20 3.19 3.16
C GLY A 257 14.63 1.90 3.84
N THR A 258 14.22 1.79 5.09
CA THR A 258 14.52 0.66 5.97
C THR A 258 13.40 0.43 6.95
N ARG A 259 13.22 -0.82 7.36
CA ARG A 259 12.23 -1.24 8.35
C ARG A 259 12.82 -2.25 9.33
N ILE A 260 12.43 -2.16 10.59
CA ILE A 260 12.76 -3.13 11.63
C ILE A 260 11.47 -3.60 12.30
N ASP A 261 11.20 -4.90 12.22
CA ASP A 261 10.02 -5.54 12.81
C ASP A 261 10.45 -6.64 13.77
N GLY A 262 10.01 -6.55 15.02
CA GLY A 262 10.50 -7.46 16.03
C GLY A 262 9.56 -7.67 17.19
N LYS A 263 9.86 -8.71 17.96
CA LYS A 263 9.16 -9.04 19.19
C LYS A 263 10.09 -9.68 20.19
N ARG A 264 9.85 -9.40 21.46
CA ARG A 264 10.50 -10.04 22.60
C ARG A 264 9.53 -10.14 23.75
N GLU A 265 9.22 -11.37 24.14
CA GLU A 265 8.25 -11.67 25.19
C GLU A 265 6.88 -11.02 24.93
N ALA A 266 6.45 -10.12 25.81
CA ALA A 266 5.21 -9.37 25.72
C ALA A 266 5.34 -8.11 24.85
N LEU A 267 6.55 -7.70 24.49
CA LEU A 267 6.80 -6.50 23.70
C LEU A 267 6.96 -6.85 22.22
N ASP A 268 6.45 -5.98 21.37
CA ASP A 268 6.66 -6.00 19.93
C ASP A 268 6.84 -4.57 19.40
N TRP A 269 7.48 -4.44 18.25
CA TRP A 269 7.80 -3.14 17.66
C TRP A 269 7.88 -3.22 16.14
N ASN A 270 7.53 -2.12 15.48
CA ASN A 270 7.72 -1.89 14.06
C ASN A 270 8.22 -0.46 13.87
N PHE A 271 9.34 -0.28 13.17
CA PHE A 271 9.87 1.03 12.81
C PHE A 271 10.15 1.05 11.32
N GLU A 272 9.73 2.09 10.61
CA GLU A 272 10.02 2.26 9.19
C GLU A 272 10.38 3.73 8.90
N SER A 273 11.34 3.93 8.02
CA SER A 273 11.72 5.26 7.55
C SER A 273 12.02 5.23 6.06
N ALA A 274 11.57 6.24 5.34
CA ALA A 274 11.82 6.40 3.91
C ALA A 274 12.21 7.83 3.60
N TYR A 275 13.16 7.99 2.68
CA TYR A 275 13.60 9.27 2.13
C TYR A 275 13.44 9.23 0.61
N GLN A 276 12.86 10.29 0.05
CA GLN A 276 12.60 10.45 -1.37
C GLN A 276 13.40 11.59 -1.96
N TRP A 277 13.88 11.40 -3.18
CA TRP A 277 14.47 12.46 -3.98
C TRP A 277 14.16 12.29 -5.46
N GLY A 278 14.25 13.38 -6.22
CA GLY A 278 14.07 13.36 -7.66
C GLY A 278 13.35 14.60 -8.15
N SER A 279 12.34 14.42 -9.00
CA SER A 279 11.49 15.51 -9.47
C SER A 279 10.02 15.12 -9.40
N SER A 280 9.17 16.11 -9.15
CA SER A 280 7.72 15.93 -9.10
C SER A 280 7.01 17.22 -9.52
N THR A 281 5.69 17.18 -9.63
CA THR A 281 4.85 18.36 -9.83
C THR A 281 4.09 18.70 -8.55
N ASP A 282 3.69 19.96 -8.40
CA ASP A 282 2.79 20.37 -7.32
C ASP A 282 1.40 19.76 -7.56
N ARG A 283 0.93 18.95 -6.60
CA ARG A 283 -0.39 18.29 -6.64
C ARG A 283 -1.46 19.07 -5.87
N VAL A 284 -1.10 20.19 -5.25
CA VAL A 284 -1.98 21.08 -4.49
C VAL A 284 -2.76 22.00 -5.44
N ALA A 285 -2.13 22.45 -6.53
CA ALA A 285 -2.78 23.29 -7.51
C ALA A 285 -3.88 22.53 -8.29
N LEU A 286 -5.15 22.92 -8.10
CA LEU A 286 -6.29 22.55 -8.98
C LEU A 286 -6.17 23.18 -10.39
N ARG A 287 -4.95 23.28 -10.92
CA ARG A 287 -4.62 23.79 -12.26
C ARG A 287 -4.18 22.61 -13.12
N PRO A 288 -4.40 22.66 -14.45
CA PRO A 288 -3.86 21.63 -15.34
C PRO A 288 -2.35 21.55 -15.19
N LEU A 289 -1.83 20.35 -14.88
CA LEU A 289 -0.39 20.10 -14.76
C LEU A 289 0.33 20.58 -16.03
N GLN A 290 1.34 21.44 -15.87
CA GLN A 290 2.16 21.86 -17.00
C GLN A 290 3.48 21.09 -16.98
N ARG A 291 3.81 20.43 -18.11
CA ARG A 291 5.06 19.68 -18.32
C ARG A 291 6.34 20.47 -17.98
N ASN A 292 6.29 21.79 -17.84
CA ASN A 292 7.44 22.64 -17.54
C ASN A 292 7.57 23.01 -16.04
N GLU A 293 6.75 22.44 -15.16
CA GLU A 293 6.75 22.71 -13.70
C GLU A 293 7.41 21.55 -12.94
N PHE A 294 8.62 21.14 -13.36
CA PHE A 294 9.39 20.16 -12.58
C PHE A 294 9.94 20.82 -11.33
N LEU A 295 9.45 20.39 -10.18
CA LEU A 295 9.92 20.79 -8.86
C LEU A 295 10.98 19.81 -8.38
N SER A 296 12.00 20.32 -7.70
CA SER A 296 12.98 19.49 -7.01
C SER A 296 12.28 18.76 -5.86
N HIS A 297 12.32 17.44 -5.85
CA HIS A 297 11.64 16.66 -4.81
C HIS A 297 12.61 16.21 -3.73
N GLN A 298 12.28 16.49 -2.47
CA GLN A 298 12.97 15.98 -1.28
C GLN A 298 11.96 15.79 -0.14
N ALA A 299 11.66 14.56 0.23
CA ALA A 299 10.65 14.27 1.23
C ALA A 299 11.08 13.11 2.13
N PHE A 300 10.51 13.01 3.33
CA PHE A 300 10.74 11.84 4.18
C PHE A 300 9.53 11.47 5.02
N ALA A 301 9.50 10.22 5.44
CA ALA A 301 8.44 9.69 6.29
C ALA A 301 9.00 8.75 7.36
N LEU A 302 8.37 8.74 8.54
CA LEU A 302 8.75 7.96 9.71
C LEU A 302 7.53 7.27 10.33
N HIS A 303 7.69 6.00 10.66
CA HIS A 303 6.71 5.19 11.36
C HIS A 303 7.39 4.56 12.59
N GLY A 304 6.69 4.59 13.72
CA GLY A 304 7.06 3.81 14.88
C GLY A 304 5.84 3.29 15.61
N GLU A 305 5.84 1.99 15.90
CA GLU A 305 4.87 1.30 16.73
C GLU A 305 5.56 0.52 17.84
N LEU A 306 5.03 0.62 19.05
CA LEU A 306 5.39 -0.22 20.19
C LEU A 306 4.13 -0.90 20.74
N GLY A 307 4.18 -2.22 20.86
CA GLY A 307 3.11 -3.05 21.42
C GLY A 307 3.49 -3.70 22.74
N TRP A 308 2.54 -3.80 23.66
CA TRP A 308 2.63 -4.62 24.86
C TRP A 308 1.40 -5.53 25.00
N THR A 309 1.65 -6.85 25.07
CA THR A 309 0.62 -7.89 25.18
C THR A 309 0.59 -8.49 26.59
N CYS A 310 -0.52 -8.33 27.30
CA CYS A 310 -0.75 -8.94 28.61
C CYS A 310 -1.12 -10.44 28.47
N LYS A 311 -0.12 -11.32 28.45
CA LYS A 311 -0.32 -12.77 28.27
C LYS A 311 -0.99 -13.49 29.45
N ASN A 312 -1.07 -12.85 30.62
CA ASN A 312 -1.58 -13.47 31.85
C ASN A 312 -3.11 -13.43 31.97
N LEU A 313 -3.80 -12.71 31.06
CA LEU A 313 -5.25 -12.67 30.99
C LEU A 313 -5.74 -13.57 29.86
N ALA A 314 -6.86 -14.26 30.08
CA ALA A 314 -7.46 -15.14 29.06
C ALA A 314 -7.82 -14.41 27.76
N SER A 315 -8.10 -13.10 27.84
CA SER A 315 -8.37 -12.24 26.68
C SER A 315 -7.11 -11.75 25.95
N THR A 316 -5.92 -12.00 26.50
CA THR A 316 -4.61 -11.60 25.96
C THR A 316 -4.58 -10.18 25.36
N PRO A 317 -4.98 -9.12 26.10
CA PRO A 317 -5.11 -7.80 25.52
C PRO A 317 -3.74 -7.25 25.11
N ARG A 318 -3.67 -6.61 23.94
CA ARG A 318 -2.50 -5.88 23.44
C ARG A 318 -2.82 -4.39 23.35
N LEU A 319 -2.02 -3.57 24.03
CA LEU A 319 -1.99 -2.12 23.87
C LEU A 319 -0.83 -1.76 22.95
N GLY A 320 -1.10 -1.01 21.89
CA GLY A 320 -0.13 -0.45 20.95
C GLY A 320 -0.17 1.07 21.00
N LEU A 321 1.00 1.68 20.90
CA LEU A 321 1.17 3.11 20.64
C LEU A 321 1.88 3.24 19.30
N GLU A 322 1.33 4.05 18.42
CA GLU A 322 1.86 4.30 17.09
C GLU A 322 2.04 5.79 16.86
N TYR A 323 3.05 6.16 16.09
CA TYR A 323 3.22 7.49 15.54
C TYR A 323 3.70 7.38 14.10
N ASN A 324 2.98 8.05 13.20
CA ASN A 324 3.33 8.17 11.79
C ASN A 324 3.56 9.65 11.45
N PHE A 325 4.59 9.91 10.67
CA PHE A 325 4.94 11.23 10.16
C PHE A 325 5.29 11.15 8.68
N ALA A 326 4.84 12.10 7.88
CA ALA A 326 5.24 12.27 6.48
C ALA A 326 5.26 13.76 6.13
N THR A 327 6.33 14.22 5.49
CA THR A 327 6.50 15.64 5.18
C THR A 327 5.42 16.19 4.25
N GLY A 328 5.05 17.45 4.47
CA GLY A 328 4.30 18.30 3.55
C GLY A 328 5.20 19.30 2.81
N ASP A 329 4.61 20.08 1.92
CA ASP A 329 5.29 21.19 1.21
C ASP A 329 5.12 22.52 1.95
N ASP A 330 6.22 23.12 2.42
CA ASP A 330 6.19 24.29 3.31
C ASP A 330 6.19 25.64 2.55
N ASP A 331 6.61 25.65 1.29
CA ASP A 331 6.46 26.76 0.35
C ASP A 331 6.24 26.31 -1.11
N PRO A 332 4.99 26.31 -1.63
CA PRO A 332 4.70 25.86 -3.00
C PRO A 332 5.21 26.81 -4.10
N ASN A 333 5.96 27.87 -3.76
CA ASN A 333 6.46 28.88 -4.71
C ASN A 333 8.00 28.91 -4.83
N ASP A 334 8.72 28.01 -4.17
CA ASP A 334 10.19 28.04 -4.13
C ASP A 334 10.87 27.17 -5.21
N GLY A 335 10.08 26.33 -5.90
CA GLY A 335 10.58 25.41 -6.93
C GLY A 335 10.93 24.01 -6.39
N GLU A 336 10.59 23.73 -5.14
CA GLU A 336 10.72 22.45 -4.47
C GLU A 336 9.33 21.82 -4.24
N ASN A 337 9.31 20.53 -3.94
CA ASN A 337 8.14 19.83 -3.44
C ASN A 337 8.61 18.88 -2.34
N ASN A 338 8.21 19.19 -1.11
CA ASN A 338 8.59 18.41 0.07
C ASN A 338 7.51 17.43 0.54
N THR A 339 6.37 17.35 -0.17
CA THR A 339 5.29 16.40 0.16
C THR A 339 5.67 14.96 -0.18
N PHE A 340 5.70 14.07 0.81
CA PHE A 340 6.03 12.65 0.60
C PHE A 340 5.03 11.92 -0.34
N ASP A 341 5.51 11.14 -1.31
CA ASP A 341 4.67 10.30 -2.17
C ASP A 341 4.56 8.89 -1.58
N ASN A 342 3.34 8.48 -1.23
CA ASN A 342 3.09 7.19 -0.56
C ASN A 342 3.22 5.97 -1.50
N LEU A 343 3.52 6.17 -2.80
CA LEU A 343 3.66 5.15 -3.84
C LEU A 343 2.39 4.31 -4.04
N PHE A 344 2.45 3.00 -3.77
CA PHE A 344 1.34 2.06 -3.98
C PHE A 344 0.99 1.33 -2.66
N PRO A 345 0.49 2.05 -1.65
CA PRO A 345 0.36 1.55 -0.29
C PRO A 345 -0.92 0.74 -0.07
N THR A 346 -1.02 0.05 1.07
CA THR A 346 -2.27 -0.51 1.60
C THR A 346 -2.74 0.33 2.81
N ASN A 347 -3.11 1.59 2.55
CA ASN A 347 -3.37 2.59 3.60
C ASN A 347 -4.45 2.23 4.62
N HIS A 348 -5.47 1.49 4.19
CA HIS A 348 -6.54 0.99 5.07
C HIS A 348 -6.04 0.21 6.30
N LEU A 349 -4.80 -0.32 6.28
CA LEU A 349 -4.23 -1.00 7.45
C LEU A 349 -3.80 -0.04 8.58
N PHE A 350 -3.67 1.26 8.31
CA PHE A 350 -2.78 2.12 9.10
C PHE A 350 -3.38 3.44 9.60
N TYR A 351 -4.14 4.17 8.79
CA TYR A 351 -4.44 5.58 9.07
C TYR A 351 -5.94 5.84 9.24
N GLY A 352 -6.62 4.94 9.96
CA GLY A 352 -8.08 4.91 10.08
C GLY A 352 -8.74 3.96 9.09
N TYR A 353 -9.84 3.31 9.49
CA TYR A 353 -10.61 2.42 8.61
C TYR A 353 -11.52 3.21 7.65
N MET A 354 -11.73 4.50 7.87
CA MET A 354 -12.53 5.36 6.99
C MET A 354 -11.76 5.84 5.76
N ASP A 355 -10.45 5.56 5.67
CA ASP A 355 -9.59 5.82 4.50
C ASP A 355 -9.41 7.31 4.16
N PHE A 356 -9.53 8.20 5.15
CA PHE A 356 -9.38 9.64 4.96
C PHE A 356 -7.94 10.15 4.93
N PHE A 357 -6.94 9.30 5.22
CA PHE A 357 -5.53 9.69 5.26
C PHE A 357 -4.64 8.73 4.46
N SER A 358 -3.58 9.29 3.87
CA SER A 358 -2.41 8.57 3.37
C SER A 358 -1.17 9.06 4.09
N TRP A 359 -0.05 8.32 4.03
CA TRP A 359 1.21 8.70 4.65
C TRP A 359 1.87 9.87 3.89
N LYS A 360 1.24 11.04 3.96
CA LYS A 360 1.52 12.21 3.12
C LYS A 360 1.03 13.47 3.84
N ASN A 361 1.91 14.45 4.05
CA ASN A 361 1.61 15.68 4.78
C ASN A 361 0.85 15.44 6.11
N MET A 362 1.44 14.69 7.05
CA MET A 362 0.71 14.33 8.27
C MET A 362 1.58 14.00 9.49
N HIS A 363 0.99 14.28 10.66
CA HIS A 363 1.29 13.68 11.95
C HIS A 363 0.12 12.82 12.42
N ASN A 364 0.36 11.55 12.75
CA ASN A 364 -0.66 10.65 13.26
C ASN A 364 -0.19 9.82 14.46
N PRO A 365 -0.31 10.34 15.70
CA PRO A 365 -0.29 9.49 16.88
C PRO A 365 -1.57 8.65 16.97
N ALA A 366 -1.43 7.40 17.38
CA ALA A 366 -2.57 6.50 17.56
C ALA A 366 -2.40 5.56 18.76
N VAL A 367 -3.53 5.19 19.37
CA VAL A 367 -3.62 4.18 20.43
C VAL A 367 -4.43 3.00 19.89
N LYS A 368 -3.86 1.79 19.96
CA LYS A 368 -4.46 0.57 19.43
C LYS A 368 -4.66 -0.44 20.54
N LEU A 369 -5.88 -0.88 20.78
CA LEU A 369 -6.22 -1.93 21.73
C LEU A 369 -6.78 -3.14 20.97
N SER A 370 -6.31 -4.34 21.26
CA SER A 370 -6.93 -5.56 20.75
C SER A 370 -7.03 -6.61 21.85
N TRP A 371 -8.09 -7.42 21.81
CA TRP A 371 -8.30 -8.50 22.78
C TRP A 371 -9.19 -9.60 22.21
N LYS A 372 -9.21 -10.74 22.88
CA LYS A 372 -10.02 -11.91 22.49
C LYS A 372 -11.09 -12.20 23.53
N CYS A 373 -12.18 -12.80 23.08
CA CYS A 373 -13.22 -13.39 23.91
C CYS A 373 -13.40 -14.86 23.50
N GLY A 374 -12.67 -15.75 24.16
CA GLY A 374 -12.55 -17.15 23.73
C GLY A 374 -11.71 -17.29 22.44
N GLU A 375 -11.88 -18.41 21.74
CA GLU A 375 -11.05 -18.74 20.57
C GLU A 375 -11.59 -18.16 19.25
N LYS A 376 -12.87 -17.79 19.21
CA LYS A 376 -13.56 -17.41 17.97
C LYS A 376 -13.79 -15.92 17.79
N LEU A 377 -13.78 -15.14 18.87
CA LEU A 377 -14.14 -13.73 18.83
C LEU A 377 -12.94 -12.86 19.22
N SER A 378 -12.62 -11.89 18.39
CA SER A 378 -11.59 -10.88 18.65
C SER A 378 -12.13 -9.48 18.40
N PHE A 379 -11.58 -8.52 19.13
CA PHE A 379 -11.93 -7.12 19.03
C PHE A 379 -10.69 -6.28 18.79
N LYS A 380 -10.85 -5.20 18.04
CA LYS A 380 -9.86 -4.12 17.90
C LYS A 380 -10.56 -2.79 18.14
N THR A 381 -9.85 -1.90 18.82
CA THR A 381 -10.20 -0.50 18.97
C THR A 381 -8.99 0.32 18.61
N HIS A 382 -9.07 1.12 17.56
CA HIS A 382 -8.00 2.06 17.21
C HIS A 382 -8.53 3.48 17.38
N TRP A 383 -7.70 4.36 17.94
CA TRP A 383 -8.00 5.77 18.03
C TRP A 383 -6.84 6.55 17.45
N HIS A 384 -7.11 7.20 16.31
CA HIS A 384 -6.15 7.96 15.54
C HIS A 384 -6.42 9.46 15.72
N PHE A 385 -5.37 10.26 15.78
CA PHE A 385 -5.47 11.73 15.80
C PHE A 385 -4.62 12.28 14.67
N PHE A 386 -5.10 13.31 13.97
CA PHE A 386 -4.48 13.75 12.72
C PHE A 386 -4.21 15.25 12.72
N TRP A 387 -2.95 15.59 12.47
CA TRP A 387 -2.54 16.94 12.09
C TRP A 387 -1.87 16.89 10.72
N LEU A 388 -1.96 17.98 9.95
CA LEU A 388 -1.10 18.18 8.79
C LEU A 388 0.28 18.65 9.25
N ASP A 389 1.33 18.29 8.48
CA ASP A 389 2.68 18.84 8.69
C ASP A 389 2.72 20.29 8.21
N GLU A 390 2.11 20.54 7.05
CA GLU A 390 1.94 21.86 6.42
C GLU A 390 0.47 22.09 6.07
N GLU A 391 -0.23 22.88 6.88
CA GLU A 391 -1.68 23.07 6.79
C GLU A 391 -2.13 24.19 5.85
N SER A 392 -1.31 25.24 5.73
CA SER A 392 -1.64 26.46 4.99
C SER A 392 -0.92 26.57 3.65
N GLN A 393 -0.14 25.54 3.28
CA GLN A 393 0.69 25.50 2.08
C GLN A 393 0.47 24.24 1.26
N ASP A 394 0.10 23.14 1.91
CA ASP A 394 -0.18 21.85 1.28
C ASP A 394 -1.63 21.39 1.59
N ALA A 395 -2.04 20.31 0.94
CA ALA A 395 -3.37 19.73 1.03
C ALA A 395 -3.44 18.56 2.01
N TRP A 396 -4.67 18.20 2.37
CA TRP A 396 -5.00 16.95 3.05
C TRP A 396 -5.27 15.86 2.00
N TYR A 397 -4.65 14.68 2.13
CA TYR A 397 -4.74 13.58 1.16
C TYR A 397 -5.37 12.30 1.71
N ASN A 398 -6.32 11.71 0.97
CA ASN A 398 -6.99 10.45 1.33
C ASN A 398 -6.10 9.21 1.11
N ALA A 399 -6.60 8.03 1.48
CA ALA A 399 -5.89 6.76 1.32
C ALA A 399 -5.46 6.44 -0.13
N GLY A 400 -6.13 7.02 -1.14
CA GLY A 400 -5.77 6.92 -2.56
C GLY A 400 -4.73 7.96 -3.02
N GLY A 401 -4.31 8.87 -2.14
CA GLY A 401 -3.39 9.97 -2.44
C GLY A 401 -4.05 11.19 -3.10
N GLY A 402 -5.38 11.21 -3.22
CA GLY A 402 -6.14 12.32 -3.77
C GLY A 402 -6.41 13.41 -2.73
N VAL A 403 -6.50 14.66 -3.16
CA VAL A 403 -6.80 15.83 -2.30
C VAL A 403 -8.23 15.73 -1.78
N VAL A 404 -8.38 15.77 -0.46
CA VAL A 404 -9.67 15.83 0.24
C VAL A 404 -10.10 17.29 0.39
N ARG A 405 -9.24 18.10 0.99
CA ARG A 405 -9.41 19.55 1.14
C ARG A 405 -8.07 20.25 0.99
N ASN A 406 -8.11 21.51 0.62
CA ASN A 406 -6.95 22.34 0.39
C ASN A 406 -7.07 23.65 1.18
N GLY A 407 -6.24 23.79 2.20
CA GLY A 407 -6.11 25.00 3.03
C GLY A 407 -5.15 26.04 2.48
N ALA A 408 -4.44 25.74 1.38
CA ALA A 408 -3.32 26.54 0.89
C ALA A 408 -3.68 28.02 0.68
N GLY A 409 -2.86 28.90 1.25
CA GLY A 409 -3.03 30.35 1.19
C GLY A 409 -4.04 30.94 2.18
N ASN A 410 -4.63 30.13 3.06
CA ASN A 410 -5.54 30.57 4.12
C ASN A 410 -4.90 30.37 5.51
N SER A 411 -5.39 31.09 6.52
CA SER A 411 -5.02 30.83 7.93
C SER A 411 -5.93 29.74 8.47
N VAL A 412 -5.43 28.52 8.57
CA VAL A 412 -6.18 27.34 9.02
C VAL A 412 -5.44 26.61 10.15
N SER A 413 -6.15 25.89 11.01
CA SER A 413 -5.54 25.01 12.02
C SER A 413 -4.92 23.77 11.38
N SER A 414 -3.79 23.26 11.87
CA SER A 414 -3.28 21.96 11.40
C SER A 414 -4.07 20.75 11.90
N TYR A 415 -4.92 20.92 12.93
CA TYR A 415 -5.67 19.81 13.52
C TYR A 415 -6.88 19.43 12.67
N VAL A 416 -6.81 18.27 12.00
CA VAL A 416 -7.87 17.80 11.10
C VAL A 416 -8.98 17.12 11.86
N GLY A 417 -8.62 16.25 12.80
CA GLY A 417 -9.62 15.48 13.52
C GLY A 417 -9.06 14.25 14.20
N ASN A 418 -9.97 13.38 14.61
CA ASN A 418 -9.62 12.09 15.19
C ASN A 418 -10.63 11.01 14.78
N GLU A 419 -10.17 9.78 14.65
CA GLU A 419 -10.98 8.65 14.19
C GLU A 419 -10.98 7.53 15.23
N LEU A 420 -12.18 7.10 15.65
CA LEU A 420 -12.37 5.94 16.52
C LEU A 420 -12.90 4.76 15.70
N ASP A 421 -12.08 3.72 15.59
CA ASP A 421 -12.42 2.48 14.90
C ASP A 421 -12.71 1.36 15.89
N LEU A 422 -13.81 0.64 15.69
CA LEU A 422 -14.22 -0.53 16.45
C LEU A 422 -14.44 -1.70 15.49
N VAL A 423 -13.68 -2.77 15.65
CA VAL A 423 -13.79 -3.98 14.80
C VAL A 423 -14.04 -5.20 15.67
N ALA A 424 -15.05 -6.00 15.32
CA ALA A 424 -15.32 -7.30 15.90
C ALA A 424 -15.23 -8.38 14.82
N SER A 425 -14.33 -9.34 15.00
CA SER A 425 -14.13 -10.46 14.06
C SER A 425 -14.53 -11.78 14.73
N TYR A 426 -15.43 -12.53 14.07
CA TYR A 426 -15.93 -13.82 14.51
C TYR A 426 -15.55 -14.94 13.52
N LYS A 427 -14.68 -15.85 13.97
CA LYS A 427 -14.31 -17.07 13.25
C LYS A 427 -15.35 -18.16 13.49
N ALA A 428 -16.41 -18.17 12.66
CA ALA A 428 -17.51 -19.13 12.77
C ALA A 428 -17.01 -20.58 12.60
N THR A 429 -16.20 -20.82 11.57
CA THR A 429 -15.48 -22.08 11.29
C THR A 429 -14.06 -21.79 10.80
N GLU A 430 -13.28 -22.81 10.46
CA GLU A 430 -11.97 -22.60 9.81
C GLU A 430 -12.06 -21.99 8.41
N LYS A 431 -13.21 -22.15 7.74
CA LYS A 431 -13.47 -21.73 6.36
C LYS A 431 -14.42 -20.53 6.25
N TRP A 432 -14.91 -20.01 7.37
CA TRP A 432 -15.90 -18.93 7.38
C TRP A 432 -15.67 -17.98 8.54
N GLN A 433 -15.51 -16.70 8.20
CA GLN A 433 -15.34 -15.58 9.12
C GLN A 433 -16.34 -14.48 8.81
N VAL A 434 -16.82 -13.82 9.86
CA VAL A 434 -17.61 -12.59 9.77
C VAL A 434 -16.87 -11.48 10.53
N GLU A 435 -16.91 -10.27 10.00
CA GLU A 435 -16.35 -9.07 10.62
C GLU A 435 -17.37 -7.94 10.57
N LEU A 436 -17.49 -7.21 11.67
CA LEU A 436 -18.27 -5.97 11.79
C LEU A 436 -17.28 -4.87 12.15
N GLY A 437 -17.31 -3.77 11.41
CA GLY A 437 -16.55 -2.58 11.73
C GLY A 437 -17.44 -1.34 11.82
N TYR A 438 -17.05 -0.43 12.70
CA TYR A 438 -17.61 0.91 12.83
C TYR A 438 -16.45 1.89 12.99
N GLY A 439 -16.42 2.95 12.18
CA GLY A 439 -15.52 4.08 12.29
C GLY A 439 -16.34 5.35 12.49
N HIS A 440 -15.87 6.24 13.35
CA HIS A 440 -16.41 7.59 13.51
C HIS A 440 -15.27 8.60 13.46
N PHE A 441 -15.35 9.53 12.53
CA PHE A 441 -14.39 10.61 12.36
C PHE A 441 -14.97 11.89 12.94
N PHE A 442 -14.35 12.37 14.01
CA PHE A 442 -14.63 13.67 14.62
C PHE A 442 -13.88 14.75 13.84
N ALA A 443 -14.62 15.56 13.10
CA ALA A 443 -14.09 16.67 12.30
C ALA A 443 -13.79 17.87 13.21
N GLU A 444 -12.58 18.42 13.08
CA GLU A 444 -12.10 19.48 13.96
C GLU A 444 -11.72 20.75 13.18
N ASP A 445 -10.92 21.62 13.78
CA ASP A 445 -10.67 22.99 13.32
C ASP A 445 -10.25 23.10 11.83
N TYR A 446 -9.35 22.25 11.30
CA TYR A 446 -8.99 22.33 9.87
C TYR A 446 -10.19 22.08 8.96
N VAL A 447 -11.04 21.11 9.32
CA VAL A 447 -12.24 20.79 8.54
C VAL A 447 -13.23 21.95 8.65
N ALA A 448 -13.38 22.56 9.82
CA ALA A 448 -14.21 23.75 9.99
C ALA A 448 -13.68 24.96 9.18
N ASP A 449 -12.38 25.23 9.26
CA ASP A 449 -11.70 26.36 8.61
C ASP A 449 -11.73 26.25 7.07
N THR A 450 -11.73 25.02 6.54
CA THR A 450 -11.75 24.73 5.10
C THR A 450 -13.15 24.40 4.56
N ALA A 451 -14.18 24.36 5.42
CA ALA A 451 -15.54 24.11 4.99
C ALA A 451 -16.15 25.32 4.27
N PRO A 452 -17.12 25.12 3.35
CA PRO A 452 -17.93 26.21 2.84
C PRO A 452 -18.61 26.97 3.99
N ALA A 453 -18.39 28.28 4.07
CA ALA A 453 -18.87 29.13 5.18
C ALA A 453 -20.39 29.06 5.45
N ILE A 454 -21.17 28.63 4.46
CA ILE A 454 -22.63 28.51 4.53
C ILE A 454 -23.12 27.15 5.03
N ALA A 455 -22.28 26.11 5.05
CA ALA A 455 -22.62 24.78 5.57
C ALA A 455 -21.96 24.47 6.91
N GLY A 456 -20.71 24.89 7.12
CA GLY A 456 -19.90 24.40 8.24
C GLY A 456 -19.37 22.98 8.00
N ALA A 457 -18.68 22.44 9.01
CA ALA A 457 -18.14 21.09 9.04
C ALA A 457 -19.02 20.16 9.87
N ASP A 458 -18.94 18.86 9.59
CA ASP A 458 -19.63 17.82 10.36
C ASP A 458 -18.84 16.52 10.34
N ASP A 459 -19.13 15.65 11.30
CA ASP A 459 -18.47 14.37 11.52
C ASP A 459 -18.88 13.34 10.46
N ALA A 460 -18.12 12.26 10.32
CA ALA A 460 -18.42 11.20 9.36
C ALA A 460 -18.51 9.83 10.05
N ASP A 461 -19.39 8.97 9.53
CA ASP A 461 -19.61 7.62 10.05
C ASP A 461 -19.41 6.56 8.97
N PHE A 462 -18.79 5.44 9.36
CA PHE A 462 -18.55 4.29 8.50
C PHE A 462 -18.97 3.02 9.20
N VAL A 463 -19.81 2.21 8.57
CA VAL A 463 -20.18 0.88 9.04
C VAL A 463 -19.92 -0.12 7.94
N TYR A 464 -19.31 -1.27 8.28
CA TYR A 464 -19.27 -2.40 7.37
C TYR A 464 -19.57 -3.74 8.05
N VAL A 465 -20.19 -4.64 7.30
CA VAL A 465 -20.31 -6.05 7.66
C VAL A 465 -19.72 -6.87 6.54
N MET A 466 -18.67 -7.63 6.83
CA MET A 466 -17.98 -8.49 5.88
C MET A 466 -18.15 -9.95 6.28
N SER A 467 -18.54 -10.81 5.34
CA SER A 467 -18.48 -12.25 5.47
C SER A 467 -17.53 -12.81 4.43
N LYS A 468 -16.61 -13.67 4.86
CA LYS A 468 -15.57 -14.27 4.03
C LYS A 468 -15.59 -15.79 4.17
N TRP A 469 -15.68 -16.48 3.05
CA TRP A 469 -15.58 -17.92 2.92
C TRP A 469 -14.34 -18.29 2.14
N THR A 470 -13.60 -19.29 2.62
CA THR A 470 -12.49 -19.91 1.88
C THR A 470 -12.79 -21.38 1.68
N PHE A 471 -12.43 -21.96 0.54
CA PHE A 471 -12.78 -23.36 0.26
C PHE A 471 -11.68 -24.15 -0.41
#